data_AF-A0A971FKG5-F1
#
_entry.id   AF-A0A971FKG5-F1
#
_cell.length_a   1.000
_cell.length_b   1.000
_cell.length_c   1.000
_cell.angle_alpha   90.00
_cell.angle_beta   90.00
_cell.angle_gamma   90.00
#
_symmetry.space_group_name_H-M   'P 1'
#
loop_
_entity.id
_entity.type
_entity.pdbx_description
1 polymer ?
#
loop_
_entity_poly.entity_id
_entity_poly.type
_entity_poly.pdbx_seq_one_letter_code
_entity_poly.pdbx_strand_id
1 'polypeptide(L)' 'MKTRNRNIEFRDLFIAATATQHGLQLATLNTKHFQRIKDLALFEYA' A
#
# COMPACT_ATOMS: atom_id res chain seq x y z
N MET A 1 -8.16 -6.55 -23.85
CA MET A 1 -7.74 -7.24 -22.60
C MET A 1 -6.27 -7.58 -22.69
N LYS A 2 -5.50 -7.43 -21.59
CA LYS A 2 -4.02 -7.56 -21.41
C LYS A 2 -3.46 -6.16 -21.10
N THR A 3 -2.89 -5.85 -19.93
CA THR A 3 -2.17 -6.66 -18.93
C THR A 3 -2.38 -6.01 -17.56
N ARG A 4 -2.74 -6.78 -16.52
CA ARG A 4 -2.74 -6.31 -15.12
C ARG A 4 -1.28 -6.11 -14.69
N ASN A 5 -0.61 -5.09 -15.20
CA ASN A 5 0.63 -4.61 -14.63
C ASN A 5 0.29 -4.08 -13.24
N ARG A 6 0.45 -4.92 -12.21
CA ARG A 6 0.47 -4.50 -10.80
C ARG A 6 1.76 -3.71 -10.55
N ASN A 7 1.94 -2.62 -11.27
CA ASN A 7 2.90 -1.61 -10.92
C ASN A 7 2.28 -0.85 -9.76
N ILE A 8 3.02 -0.74 -8.65
CA ILE A 8 2.72 0.24 -7.61
C ILE A 8 2.70 1.58 -8.35
N GLU A 9 1.53 2.20 -8.43
CA GLU A 9 1.42 3.51 -9.05
C GLU A 9 2.19 4.52 -8.19
N PHE A 10 2.66 5.59 -8.81
CA PHE A 10 3.40 6.64 -8.10
C PHE A 10 2.63 7.15 -6.86
N ARG A 11 1.29 7.15 -6.93
CA ARG A 11 0.39 7.45 -5.81
C ARG A 11 0.50 6.47 -4.65
N ASP A 12 0.50 5.17 -4.93
CA ASP A 12 0.61 4.13 -3.92
C ASP A 12 1.96 4.22 -3.20
N LEU A 13 3.04 4.56 -3.92
CA LEU A 13 4.35 4.80 -3.33
C LEU A 13 4.34 5.97 -2.35
N PHE A 14 3.72 7.11 -2.69
CA PHE A 14 3.65 8.26 -1.79
C PHE A 14 2.81 7.98 -0.54
N ILE A 15 1.69 7.27 -0.68
CA ILE A 15 0.85 6.88 0.46
C ILE A 15 1.64 5.98 1.41
N ALA A 16 2.31 4.95 0.85
CA ALA A 16 3.11 4.03 1.64
C ALA A 16 4.31 4.72 2.31
N ALA A 17 5.02 5.60 1.60
CA ALA A 17 6.15 6.35 2.14
C ALA A 17 5.72 7.25 3.29
N THR A 18 4.58 7.95 3.15
CA THR A 18 4.02 8.81 4.21
C THR A 18 3.67 7.99 5.44
N ALA A 19 2.92 6.89 5.27
CA ALA A 19 2.53 6.02 6.38
C ALA A 19 3.75 5.43 7.10
N THR A 20 4.74 4.95 6.34
CA THR A 20 5.98 4.38 6.89
C THR A 20 6.79 5.44 7.65
N GLN A 21 6.96 6.63 7.07
CA GLN A 21 7.75 7.70 7.69
C GLN A 21 7.16 8.21 9.01
N HIS A 22 5.83 8.17 9.14
CA HIS A 22 5.13 8.59 10.35
C HIS A 22 4.75 7.41 11.28
N GLY A 23 5.11 6.17 10.94
CA GLY A 23 4.76 4.98 11.72
C GLY A 23 3.26 4.72 11.81
N LEU A 24 2.49 5.14 10.80
CA LEU A 24 1.03 4.99 10.76
C LEU A 24 0.64 3.65 10.13
N GLN A 25 -0.47 3.09 10.61
CA GLN A 25 -1.11 1.96 9.95
C GLN A 25 -1.97 2.45 8.78
N LEU A 26 -1.85 1.79 7.63
CA LEU A 26 -2.62 2.13 6.44
C LEU A 26 -3.90 1.29 6.36
N ALA A 27 -5.04 1.95 6.54
CA ALA A 27 -6.35 1.38 6.20
C ALA A 27 -6.61 1.57 4.71
N THR A 28 -6.77 0.47 3.97
CA THR A 28 -6.98 0.50 2.51
C THR A 28 -7.80 -0.70 2.04
N LEU A 29 -8.67 -0.48 1.06
CA LEU A 29 -9.34 -1.58 0.35
C LEU A 29 -8.41 -2.24 -0.69
N ASN A 30 -7.33 -1.57 -1.10
CA ASN A 30 -6.37 -2.06 -2.09
C ASN A 30 -5.23 -2.86 -1.45
N THR A 31 -5.54 -3.71 -0.47
CA THR A 31 -4.53 -4.46 0.34
C THR A 31 -3.50 -5.17 -0.53
N LYS A 32 -3.90 -5.74 -1.66
CA LYS A 32 -3.03 -6.46 -2.61
C LYS A 32 -1.91 -5.60 -3.21
N HIS A 33 -2.08 -4.28 -3.29
CA HIS A 33 -1.05 -3.36 -3.80
C HIS A 33 -0.01 -3.08 -2.71
N PHE A 34 -0.48 -2.89 -1.48
CA PHE A 34 0.34 -2.45 -0.35
C PHE A 34 0.98 -3.60 0.43
N GLN A 35 0.45 -4.82 0.32
CA GLN A 35 1.00 -6.05 0.95
C GLN A 35 2.47 -6.32 0.59
N ARG A 36 2.95 -5.83 -0.57
CA ARG A 36 4.33 -6.05 -1.03
C ARG A 36 5.35 -5.12 -0.37
N ILE A 37 4.90 -4.11 0.37
CA ILE A 37 5.76 -3.11 0.99
C ILE A 37 6.08 -3.60 2.40
N LYS A 38 7.30 -4.09 2.60
CA LYS A 38 7.72 -4.82 3.80
C LYS A 38 7.57 -4.01 5.10
N ASP A 39 7.81 -2.71 5.03
CA ASP A 39 7.84 -1.83 6.20
C ASP A 39 6.52 -1.07 6.43
N LEU A 40 5.48 -1.39 5.66
CA LEU A 40 4.16 -0.77 5.76
C LEU A 40 3.22 -1.61 6.62
N ALA A 41 2.77 -1.06 7.75
CA ALA A 41 1.75 -1.70 8.56
C ALA A 41 0.36 -1.49 7.94
N LEU A 42 -0.37 -2.59 7.65
CA LEU A 42 -1.75 -2.52 7.18
C LEU A 42 -2.71 -2.66 8.36
N PHE A 43 -3.77 -1.83 8.35
CA PHE A 43 -4.86 -1.93 9.32
C PHE A 43 -5.90 -2.95 8.82
N GLU A 44 -6.20 -3.96 9.64
CA GLU A 44 -7.31 -4.88 9.41
C GLU A 44 -8.49 -4.52 10.32
N TYR A 45 -9.69 -4.41 9.75
CA TYR A 45 -10.92 -4.30 10.54
C TYR A 45 -11.25 -5.68 11.11
N ALA A 46 -11.36 -5.76 12.44
CA ALA A 46 -11.86 -6.92 13.16
C ALA A 46 -13.40 -6.97 13.15
#